data_AF-A0A7X6VHY8-F1
#
_entry.id   AF-A0A7X6VHY8-F1
#
_cell.length_a   1.000
_cell.length_b   1.000
_cell.length_c   1.000
_cell.angle_alpha   90.00
_cell.angle_beta   90.00
_cell.angle_gamma   90.00
#
_symmetry.space_group_name_H-M   'P 1'
#
loop_
_entity.id
_entity.type
_entity.pdbx_description
1 polymer ?
#
loop_
_entity_poly.entity_id
_entity_poly.type
_entity_poly.pdbx_seq_one_letter_code
_entity_poly.pdbx_strand_id
1 'polypeptide(L)' 'VVYDIIYNPPVTRFMKMSAEKGCNTYNGLDMLIYQGLIADEMWFGKKLINDEIVQKIKKKIGENG' A
#
# COMPACT_ATOMS: atom_id res chain seq x y z
N VAL A 1 11.81 -3.79 -11.50
CA VAL A 1 10.89 -3.30 -10.44
C VAL A 1 10.33 -4.50 -9.72
N VAL A 2 10.22 -4.46 -8.38
CA VAL A 2 9.67 -5.53 -7.54
C VAL A 2 8.57 -4.95 -6.65
N TYR A 3 7.47 -5.66 -6.56
CA TYR A 3 6.38 -5.39 -5.61
C TYR A 3 6.23 -6.57 -4.66
N ASP A 4 6.21 -6.29 -3.37
CA ASP A 4 5.92 -7.27 -2.32
C ASP A 4 4.57 -6.94 -1.70
N ILE A 5 3.67 -7.93 -1.58
CA ILE A 5 2.34 -7.71 -0.99
C ILE A 5 2.44 -7.50 0.52
N ILE A 6 3.52 -7.98 1.15
CA ILE A 6 3.78 -7.76 2.57
C ILE A 6 4.10 -6.27 2.78
N TYR A 7 3.37 -5.62 3.69
CA TYR A 7 3.56 -4.21 4.03
C TYR A 7 4.04 -3.98 5.48
N ASN A 8 3.95 -5.01 6.33
CA ASN A 8 4.49 -4.99 7.69
C ASN A 8 5.40 -6.23 7.87
N PRO A 9 6.73 -6.06 8.02
CA PRO A 9 7.46 -4.78 8.13
C PRO A 9 7.46 -3.96 6.82
N PRO A 10 7.68 -2.63 6.87
CA PRO A 10 7.65 -1.77 5.68
C PRO A 10 8.64 -2.14 4.57
N VAL A 11 9.76 -2.78 4.94
CA VAL A 11 10.78 -3.28 4.01
C VAL A 11 11.10 -4.72 4.33
N THR A 12 10.69 -5.64 3.45
CA THR A 12 10.92 -7.07 3.65
C THR A 12 12.32 -7.51 3.23
N ARG A 13 12.71 -8.73 3.62
CA ARG A 13 13.96 -9.36 3.14
C ARG A 13 13.99 -9.48 1.62
N PHE A 14 12.86 -9.82 1.01
CA PHE A 14 12.74 -9.94 -0.44
C PHE A 14 12.98 -8.59 -1.14
N MET A 15 12.41 -7.51 -0.60
CA MET A 15 12.67 -6.16 -1.10
C MET A 15 14.15 -5.77 -0.94
N LYS A 16 14.78 -6.03 0.21
CA LYS A 16 16.22 -5.73 0.40
C LYS A 16 17.10 -6.42 -0.65
N MET A 17 16.91 -7.73 -0.82
CA MET A 17 17.66 -8.51 -1.81
C MET A 17 17.42 -8.04 -3.26
N SER A 18 16.22 -7.54 -3.55
CA SER A 18 15.89 -7.01 -4.87
C SER A 18 16.52 -5.64 -5.11
N ALA A 19 16.54 -4.78 -4.09
CA ALA A 19 17.18 -3.47 -4.15
C ALA A 19 18.71 -3.60 -4.37
N GLU A 20 19.36 -4.58 -3.72
CA GLU A 20 20.78 -4.90 -3.94
C GLU A 20 21.11 -5.28 -5.39
N LYS A 21 20.12 -5.78 -6.14
CA LYS A 21 20.23 -6.08 -7.57
C LYS A 21 19.86 -4.91 -8.48
N GLY A 22 19.68 -3.71 -7.92
CA GLY A 22 19.30 -2.51 -8.67
C GLY A 22 17.82 -2.39 -9.01
N CYS A 23 16.94 -3.17 -8.37
CA CYS A 23 15.50 -3.03 -8.57
C CYS A 23 14.90 -1.92 -7.71
N ASN A 24 14.05 -1.08 -8.29
CA ASN A 24 13.09 -0.29 -7.50
C ASN A 24 12.11 -1.25 -6.81
N THR A 25 11.90 -1.08 -5.52
CA THR A 25 11.06 -1.95 -4.68
C THR A 25 9.92 -1.17 -4.04
N TYR A 26 8.77 -1.80 -3.96
CA TYR A 26 7.55 -1.23 -3.37
C TYR A 26 6.85 -2.30 -2.53
N ASN A 27 6.24 -1.91 -1.41
CA ASN A 27 5.48 -2.81 -0.55
C ASN A 27 3.97 -2.76 -0.89
N GLY A 28 3.18 -3.58 -0.17
CA GLY A 28 1.76 -3.76 -0.47
C GLY A 28 0.82 -2.76 0.20
N LEU A 29 1.32 -1.75 0.92
CA LEU A 29 0.45 -0.84 1.69
C LEU A 29 -0.54 -0.09 0.78
N ASP A 30 -0.02 0.44 -0.33
CA ASP A 30 -0.84 1.16 -1.31
C ASP A 30 -1.90 0.22 -1.89
N MET A 31 -1.49 -1.00 -2.25
CA MET A 31 -2.39 -2.03 -2.76
C MET A 31 -3.51 -2.33 -1.76
N LEU A 32 -3.19 -2.50 -0.47
CA LEU A 32 -4.15 -2.72 0.61
C LEU A 32 -5.17 -1.58 0.71
N ILE A 33 -4.73 -0.33 0.59
CA ILE A 33 -5.62 0.83 0.70
C ILE A 33 -6.53 0.94 -0.53
N TYR A 34 -5.94 0.85 -1.73
CA TYR A 34 -6.71 0.96 -2.96
C TYR A 34 -7.76 -0.14 -3.10
N GLN A 35 -7.42 -1.40 -2.79
CA GLN A 35 -8.41 -2.48 -2.86
C GLN A 35 -9.57 -2.29 -1.88
N GLY A 36 -9.30 -1.73 -0.69
CA GLY A 36 -10.34 -1.45 0.30
C GLY A 36 -11.29 -0.34 -0.16
N LEU A 37 -10.74 0.72 -0.76
CA LEU A 37 -11.55 1.81 -1.33
C LEU A 37 -12.36 1.36 -2.55
N ILE A 38 -11.81 0.47 -3.39
CA ILE A 38 -12.55 -0.13 -4.51
C ILE A 38 -13.70 -0.97 -3.99
N ALA A 39 -13.47 -1.82 -2.98
CA ALA A 39 -14.52 -2.63 -2.36
C ALA A 39 -15.62 -1.76 -1.73
N ASP A 40 -15.25 -0.67 -1.06
CA ASP A 40 -16.19 0.31 -0.50
C ASP A 40 -17.05 0.96 -1.60
N GLU A 41 -16.43 1.39 -2.70
CA GLU A 41 -17.14 1.94 -3.87
C GLU A 41 -18.11 0.92 -4.47
N MET A 42 -17.72 -0.37 -4.55
CA MET A 42 -18.59 -1.44 -5.03
C MET A 42 -19.79 -1.70 -4.11
N TRP A 43 -19.62 -1.59 -2.80
CA TRP A 43 -20.69 -1.83 -1.83
C TRP A 43 -21.65 -0.65 -1.69
N PHE A 44 -21.15 0.57 -1.73
CA PHE A 44 -21.95 1.78 -1.43
C PHE A 44 -22.23 2.65 -2.66
N GLY A 45 -21.67 2.31 -3.83
CA GLY A 45 -21.88 3.04 -5.08
C GLY A 45 -21.31 4.45 -5.10
N LYS A 46 -20.47 4.81 -4.12
CA LYS A 46 -19.87 6.14 -3.99
C LYS A 46 -18.36 6.07 -4.22
N LYS A 47 -17.87 6.84 -5.19
CA LYS A 47 -16.44 6.95 -5.45
C LYS A 47 -15.76 7.79 -4.36
N LEU A 48 -14.96 7.12 -3.53
CA LEU A 48 -14.16 7.75 -2.47
C LEU A 48 -12.66 7.82 -2.80
N ILE A 49 -12.21 7.19 -3.89
CA ILE A 49 -10.79 7.14 -4.24
C ILE A 49 -10.31 8.53 -4.67
N ASN A 50 -9.47 9.14 -3.83
CA ASN A 50 -8.66 10.32 -4.15
C ASN A 50 -7.39 10.34 -3.27
N ASP A 51 -6.40 11.13 -3.69
CA ASP A 51 -5.09 11.19 -3.04
C ASP A 51 -5.18 11.65 -1.57
N GLU A 52 -6.08 12.58 -1.25
CA GLU A 52 -6.23 13.10 0.11
C GLU A 52 -6.69 12.00 1.09
N ILE A 53 -7.68 11.20 0.68
CA ILE A 53 -8.20 10.08 1.48
C ILE A 53 -7.13 8.99 1.63
N VAL A 54 -6.43 8.65 0.55
CA VAL A 54 -5.33 7.66 0.59
C VAL A 54 -4.25 8.09 1.57
N GLN A 55 -3.82 9.36 1.54
CA GLN A 55 -2.81 9.88 2.47
C GLN A 55 -3.29 9.89 3.92
N LYS A 56 -4.56 10.24 4.17
CA LYS A 56 -5.16 10.16 5.51
C LYS A 56 -5.15 8.73 6.05
N ILE A 57 -5.51 7.74 5.23
CA ILE A 57 -5.51 6.32 5.63
C ILE A 57 -4.07 5.84 5.89
N LYS A 58 -3.12 6.15 4.99
CA LYS A 58 -1.70 5.80 5.17
C LYS A 58 -1.15 6.33 6.49
N LYS A 59 -1.40 7.61 6.79
CA LYS A 59 -0.96 8.24 8.04
C LYS A 59 -1.52 7.51 9.26
N LYS A 60 -2.83 7.20 9.26
CA LYS A 60 -3.48 6.49 10.36
C LYS A 60 -2.99 5.06 10.56
N ILE A 61 -2.61 4.36 9.48
CA ILE A 61 -2.00 3.03 9.57
C ILE A 61 -0.57 3.13 10.11
N GLY A 62 0.21 4.14 9.68
CA GLY A 62 1.57 4.37 10.14
C GLY A 62 1.68 4.87 11.60
N GLU A 63 0.64 5.50 12.14
CA GLU A 63 0.57 5.93 13.56
C GLU A 63 0.34 4.77 14.54
N ASN A 64 -0.10 3.59 14.05
CA ASN A 64 -0.38 2.40 14.87
C ASN A 64 0.67 1.29 14.73
N GLY A 65 1.77 1.54 14.01
CA GLY A 65 2.83 0.57 13.70
C GLY A 65 4.13 0.85 14.45
#